data_AF-A0A2M6YMB9-F1
#
_entry.id   AF-A0A2M6YMB9-F1
#
_cell.length_a   1.000
_cell.length_b   1.000
_cell.length_c   1.000
_cell.angle_alpha   90.00
_cell.angle_beta   90.00
_cell.angle_gamma   90.00
#
_symmetry.space_group_name_H-M   'P 1'
#
loop_
_entity.id
_entity.type
_entity.pdbx_description
1 polymer ?
#
loop_
_entity_poly.entity_id
_entity_poly.type
_entity_poly.pdbx_seq_one_letter_code
_entity_poly.pdbx_strand_id
1 'polypeptide(L)'
;ADKAYTIAHFVEIARINRFAENGTIPHDTSRCLICHPERCGDSAFALYLEVIREAVKVRRPRLDESLVAAINSDLALLGESPSVTLGALRAGRSEALSCWRDWHRAALDTGLGLLSVHGPTSLEFSLEEAEREGWVGLITRTIEDLMAQQIAHADAPSLQYPSETSEFTK
;
A
#
# COMPACT_ATOMS: atom_id res chain seq x y z
N ALA A 1 -6.88 -6.72 21.66
CA ALA A 1 -6.42 -6.12 20.39
C ALA A 1 -7.15 -6.81 19.24
N ASP A 2 -7.43 -6.08 18.17
CA ASP A 2 -8.41 -6.50 17.16
C ASP A 2 -7.86 -6.21 15.76
N LYS A 3 -7.62 -7.29 15.00
CA LYS A 3 -7.09 -7.23 13.64
C LYS A 3 -8.04 -6.51 12.68
N ALA A 4 -9.34 -6.79 12.76
CA ALA A 4 -10.32 -6.17 11.89
C ALA A 4 -10.42 -4.66 12.16
N TYR A 5 -10.40 -4.27 13.44
CA TYR A 5 -10.32 -2.87 13.84
C TYR A 5 -9.07 -2.18 13.28
N THR A 6 -7.90 -2.82 13.42
CA THR A 6 -6.62 -2.26 12.97
C THR A 6 -6.63 -2.03 11.46
N ILE A 7 -7.04 -3.05 10.69
CA ILE A 7 -7.14 -2.93 9.22
C ILE A 7 -8.13 -1.82 8.83
N ALA A 8 -9.30 -1.76 9.45
CA ALA A 8 -10.30 -0.74 9.15
C ALA A 8 -9.79 0.69 9.41
N HIS A 9 -9.05 0.88 10.51
CA HIS A 9 -8.43 2.16 10.84
C HIS A 9 -7.47 2.63 9.74
N PHE A 10 -6.53 1.79 9.32
CA PHE A 10 -5.56 2.17 8.30
C PHE A 10 -6.13 2.25 6.88
N VAL A 11 -7.15 1.46 6.59
CA VAL A 11 -7.95 1.62 5.37
C VAL A 11 -8.58 3.02 5.33
N GLU A 12 -9.12 3.52 6.45
CA GLU A 12 -9.69 4.86 6.50
C GLU A 12 -8.61 5.95 6.32
N ILE A 13 -7.47 5.81 7.00
CA ILE A 13 -6.32 6.70 6.79
C ILE A 13 -5.90 6.75 5.32
N ALA A 14 -5.90 5.59 4.65
CA ALA A 14 -5.57 5.50 3.23
C ALA A 14 -6.62 6.21 2.34
N ARG A 15 -7.93 6.08 2.65
CA ARG A 15 -9.00 6.79 1.93
C ARG A 15 -8.81 8.30 1.96
N ILE A 16 -8.48 8.85 3.13
CA ILE A 16 -8.29 10.29 3.31
C ILE A 16 -6.89 10.79 2.94
N ASN A 17 -6.03 9.95 2.33
CA ASN A 17 -4.67 10.33 1.90
C ASN A 17 -3.73 10.79 3.04
N ARG A 18 -3.93 10.33 4.28
CA ARG A 18 -3.12 10.78 5.44
C ARG A 18 -2.20 9.70 5.99
N PHE A 19 -1.74 8.77 5.15
CA PHE A 19 -0.91 7.65 5.59
C PHE A 19 0.45 8.09 6.15
N ALA A 20 1.03 9.19 5.66
CA ALA A 20 2.25 9.76 6.22
C ALA A 20 2.05 10.37 7.62
N GLU A 21 0.81 10.73 7.98
CA GLU A 21 0.44 11.37 9.25
C GLU A 21 -0.24 10.38 10.20
N ASN A 22 -0.13 9.07 9.94
CA ASN A 22 -0.96 8.05 10.55
C ASN A 22 -0.92 8.05 12.10
N GLY A 23 0.20 8.41 12.72
CA GLY A 23 0.33 8.48 14.18
C GLY A 23 -0.43 9.65 14.82
N THR A 24 -0.89 10.62 14.03
CA THR A 24 -1.70 11.77 14.52
C THR A 24 -3.20 11.55 14.39
N ILE A 25 -3.63 10.47 13.74
CA ILE A 25 -5.03 10.19 13.49
C ILE A 25 -5.66 9.53 14.73
N PRO A 26 -6.68 10.13 15.36
CA PRO A 26 -7.29 9.59 16.56
C PRO A 26 -7.86 8.19 16.36
N HIS A 27 -7.56 7.29 17.29
CA HIS A 27 -8.05 5.92 17.31
C HIS A 27 -7.93 5.31 18.72
N ASP A 28 -8.62 4.20 18.97
CA ASP A 28 -8.46 3.37 20.17
C ASP A 28 -7.14 2.58 20.10
N THR A 29 -6.11 3.13 20.75
CA THR A 29 -4.77 2.54 20.82
C THR A 29 -4.80 1.16 21.46
N SER A 30 -5.70 0.91 22.43
CA SER A 30 -5.78 -0.37 23.14
C SER A 30 -6.19 -1.54 22.24
N ARG A 31 -6.87 -1.23 21.13
CA ARG A 31 -7.32 -2.18 20.11
C ARG A 31 -6.35 -2.31 18.93
N CYS A 32 -5.57 -1.26 18.66
CA CYS A 32 -4.67 -1.19 17.50
C CYS A 32 -3.46 -2.13 17.69
N LEU A 33 -3.33 -3.11 16.79
CA LEU A 33 -2.22 -4.06 16.81
C LEU A 33 -0.91 -3.46 16.26
N ILE A 34 -0.96 -2.32 15.54
CA ILE A 34 0.26 -1.57 15.17
C ILE A 34 0.81 -0.82 16.39
N CYS A 35 -0.05 -0.33 17.29
CA CYS A 35 0.38 0.21 18.57
C CYS A 35 0.82 -0.89 19.56
N HIS A 36 0.26 -2.10 19.45
CA HIS A 36 0.55 -3.21 20.35
C HIS A 36 0.95 -4.48 19.58
N PRO A 37 2.10 -4.47 18.88
CA PRO A 37 2.54 -5.60 18.07
C PRO A 37 2.81 -6.85 18.91
N GLU A 38 3.11 -6.71 20.20
CA GLU A 38 3.28 -7.82 21.14
C GLU A 38 2.00 -8.66 21.34
N ARG A 39 0.85 -8.12 20.95
CA ARG A 39 -0.46 -8.80 21.03
C ARG A 39 -0.82 -9.53 19.74
N CYS A 40 0.07 -9.52 18.74
CA CYS A 40 -0.08 -10.32 17.52
C CYS A 40 0.18 -11.80 17.85
N GLY A 41 -0.80 -12.67 17.63
CA GLY A 41 -0.66 -14.10 17.92
C GLY A 41 0.26 -14.86 16.96
N ASP A 42 0.34 -14.44 15.70
CA ASP A 42 1.10 -15.15 14.65
C ASP A 42 2.45 -14.47 14.34
N SER A 43 2.40 -13.32 13.67
CA SER A 43 3.57 -12.55 13.25
C SER A 43 3.18 -11.08 13.09
N ALA A 44 3.92 -10.19 13.75
CA ALA A 44 3.73 -8.75 13.58
C ALA A 44 4.02 -8.33 12.13
N PHE A 45 5.06 -8.86 11.50
CA PHE A 45 5.37 -8.57 10.09
C PHE A 45 4.20 -8.92 9.16
N ALA A 46 3.61 -10.11 9.33
CA ALA A 46 2.49 -10.55 8.49
C ALA A 46 1.26 -9.64 8.64
N LEU A 47 0.97 -9.19 9.87
CA LEU A 47 -0.08 -8.22 10.13
C LEU A 47 0.21 -6.87 9.46
N TYR A 48 1.42 -6.34 9.64
CA TYR A 48 1.80 -5.04 9.08
C TYR A 48 1.68 -5.06 7.56
N LEU A 49 2.19 -6.11 6.92
CA LEU A 49 2.09 -6.30 5.48
C LEU A 49 0.63 -6.38 5.02
N GLU A 50 -0.24 -7.06 5.77
CA GLU A 50 -1.67 -7.11 5.47
C GLU A 50 -2.36 -5.75 5.60
N VAL A 51 -2.04 -4.97 6.64
CA VAL A 51 -2.52 -3.60 6.81
C VAL A 51 -2.14 -2.74 5.61
N ILE A 52 -0.89 -2.80 5.17
CA ILE A 52 -0.44 -2.04 3.98
C ILE A 52 -1.12 -2.54 2.71
N ARG A 53 -1.25 -3.85 2.53
CA ARG A 53 -1.95 -4.43 1.38
C ARG A 53 -3.36 -3.86 1.25
N GLU A 54 -4.14 -3.84 2.33
CA GLU A 54 -5.51 -3.30 2.30
C GLU A 54 -5.53 -1.78 2.06
N ALA A 55 -4.57 -1.03 2.62
CA ALA A 55 -4.41 0.39 2.34
C ALA A 55 -4.09 0.66 0.85
N VAL A 56 -3.19 -0.12 0.24
CA VAL A 56 -2.82 0.00 -1.18
C VAL A 56 -4.01 -0.29 -2.08
N LYS A 57 -4.80 -1.33 -1.80
CA LYS A 57 -6.03 -1.64 -2.57
C LYS A 57 -6.98 -0.45 -2.63
N VAL A 58 -7.13 0.28 -1.55
CA VAL A 58 -8.01 1.47 -1.53
C VAL A 58 -7.42 2.63 -2.33
N ARG A 59 -6.11 2.84 -2.23
CA ARG A 59 -5.39 3.93 -2.90
C ARG A 59 -5.25 3.75 -4.41
N ARG A 60 -5.10 2.50 -4.84
CA ARG A 60 -4.90 2.09 -6.23
C ARG A 60 -5.75 0.85 -6.52
N PRO A 61 -7.08 1.00 -6.63
CA PRO A 61 -8.00 -0.13 -6.69
C PRO A 61 -8.05 -0.84 -8.03
N ARG A 62 -7.43 -0.30 -9.08
CA ARG A 62 -7.63 -0.79 -10.44
C ARG A 62 -6.43 -0.52 -11.35
N LEU A 63 -6.37 -1.29 -12.43
CA LEU A 63 -5.47 -1.09 -13.55
C LEU A 63 -6.04 -0.05 -14.51
N ASP A 64 -5.61 1.20 -14.35
CA ASP A 64 -6.02 2.35 -15.17
C ASP A 64 -4.83 3.28 -15.51
N GLU A 65 -5.10 4.36 -16.26
CA GLU A 65 -4.07 5.33 -16.64
C GLU A 65 -3.47 6.08 -15.44
N SER A 66 -4.18 6.19 -14.32
CA SER A 66 -3.66 6.83 -13.11
C SER A 66 -2.59 5.96 -12.43
N LEU A 67 -2.75 4.63 -12.46
CA LEU A 67 -1.73 3.69 -12.00
C LEU A 67 -0.51 3.73 -12.92
N VAL A 68 -0.72 3.75 -14.24
CA VAL A 68 0.38 3.88 -15.23
C VAL A 68 1.16 5.18 -15.00
N ALA A 69 0.47 6.29 -14.78
CA ALA A 69 1.10 7.56 -14.47
C ALA A 69 1.93 7.50 -13.18
N ALA A 70 1.42 6.83 -12.13
CA ALA A 70 2.16 6.63 -10.89
C ALA A 70 3.45 5.80 -11.10
N ILE A 71 3.36 4.68 -11.81
CA ILE A 71 4.53 3.84 -12.12
C ILE A 71 5.59 4.64 -12.89
N ASN A 72 5.17 5.34 -13.94
CA ASN A 72 6.08 6.16 -14.76
C ASN A 72 6.67 7.35 -14.00
N SER A 73 5.92 7.94 -13.06
CA SER A 73 6.44 9.00 -12.19
C SER A 73 7.58 8.47 -11.33
N ASP A 74 7.43 7.28 -10.74
CA ASP A 74 8.46 6.69 -9.90
C ASP A 74 9.70 6.30 -10.72
N LEU A 75 9.51 5.76 -11.93
CA LEU A 75 10.63 5.51 -12.86
C LEU A 75 11.40 6.79 -13.19
N ALA A 76 10.70 7.89 -13.47
CA ALA A 76 11.33 9.17 -13.75
C ALA A 76 12.12 9.72 -12.55
N LEU A 77 11.64 9.52 -11.32
CA LEU A 77 12.36 9.89 -10.10
C LEU A 77 13.65 9.08 -9.91
N LEU A 78 13.69 7.84 -10.40
CA LEU A 78 14.89 7.00 -10.43
C LEU A 78 15.83 7.32 -11.60
N GLY A 79 15.47 8.30 -12.45
CA GLY A 79 16.24 8.68 -13.64
C GLY A 79 16.04 7.74 -14.83
N GLU A 80 15.05 6.86 -14.77
CA GLU A 80 14.66 5.98 -15.87
C GLU A 80 13.68 6.67 -16.82
N SER A 81 13.63 6.21 -18.07
CA SER A 81 12.70 6.76 -19.06
C SER A 81 11.31 6.12 -18.90
N PRO A 82 10.24 6.92 -18.75
CA PRO A 82 8.86 6.40 -18.75
C PRO A 82 8.57 5.55 -19.98
N SER A 83 8.21 4.29 -19.77
CA SER A 83 7.98 3.31 -20.85
C SER A 83 6.71 2.48 -20.66
N VAL A 84 6.11 2.51 -19.47
CA VAL A 84 4.95 1.69 -19.13
C VAL A 84 3.68 2.31 -19.73
N THR A 85 2.86 1.49 -20.39
CA THR A 85 1.56 1.91 -20.92
C THR A 85 0.47 0.97 -20.42
N LEU A 86 -0.77 1.46 -20.34
CA LEU A 86 -1.92 0.63 -19.96
C LEU A 86 -2.09 -0.58 -20.90
N GLY A 87 -1.87 -0.36 -22.20
CA GLY A 87 -1.90 -1.43 -23.21
C GLY A 87 -0.83 -2.50 -22.97
N ALA A 88 0.39 -2.12 -22.58
CA ALA A 88 1.46 -3.07 -22.29
C ALA A 88 1.16 -3.92 -21.03
N LEU A 89 0.61 -3.30 -19.98
CA LEU A 89 0.18 -4.01 -18.76
C LEU A 89 -0.95 -5.00 -19.07
N ARG A 90 -1.98 -4.56 -19.82
CA ARG A 90 -3.11 -5.43 -20.24
C ARG A 90 -2.67 -6.57 -21.15
N ALA A 91 -1.67 -6.34 -22.00
CA ALA A 91 -1.10 -7.36 -22.87
C ALA A 91 -0.11 -8.30 -22.15
N GLY A 92 0.13 -8.09 -20.84
CA GLY A 92 1.03 -8.94 -20.04
C GLY A 92 2.50 -8.85 -20.49
N ARG A 93 2.95 -7.71 -21.01
CA ARG A 93 4.34 -7.53 -21.43
C ARG A 93 5.26 -7.62 -20.21
N SER A 94 6.27 -8.48 -20.28
CA SER A 94 7.13 -8.84 -19.15
C SER A 94 7.79 -7.65 -18.46
N GLU A 95 8.32 -6.70 -19.24
CA GLU A 95 8.96 -5.49 -18.73
C GLU A 95 7.96 -4.61 -17.96
N ALA A 96 6.78 -4.34 -18.55
CA ALA A 96 5.73 -3.58 -17.90
C ALA A 96 5.22 -4.25 -16.62
N LEU A 97 5.08 -5.59 -16.63
CA LEU A 97 4.73 -6.36 -15.44
C LEU A 97 5.81 -6.30 -14.37
N SER A 98 7.10 -6.23 -14.74
CA SER A 98 8.20 -6.04 -13.78
C SER A 98 8.08 -4.68 -13.11
N CYS A 99 8.00 -3.59 -13.89
CA CYS A 99 7.86 -2.24 -13.33
C CYS A 99 6.64 -2.12 -12.41
N TRP A 100 5.53 -2.76 -12.76
CA TRP A 100 4.34 -2.78 -11.90
C TRP A 100 4.57 -3.55 -10.59
N ARG A 101 5.27 -4.69 -10.65
CA ARG A 101 5.62 -5.49 -9.47
C ARG A 101 6.58 -4.71 -8.55
N ASP A 102 7.56 -4.04 -9.14
CA ASP A 102 8.54 -3.22 -8.43
C ASP A 102 7.89 -1.98 -7.80
N TRP A 103 6.93 -1.36 -8.49
CA TRP A 103 6.12 -0.28 -7.95
C TRP A 103 5.34 -0.71 -6.70
N HIS A 104 4.67 -1.86 -6.76
CA HIS A 104 3.97 -2.41 -5.58
C HIS A 104 4.92 -2.74 -4.44
N ARG A 105 6.09 -3.32 -4.76
CA ARG A 105 7.13 -3.61 -3.78
C ARG A 105 7.55 -2.33 -3.06
N ALA A 106 7.85 -1.26 -3.79
CA ALA A 106 8.22 0.03 -3.21
C ALA A 106 7.09 0.64 -2.36
N ALA A 107 5.83 0.53 -2.81
CA ALA A 107 4.67 1.00 -2.07
C ALA A 107 4.47 0.23 -0.74
N LEU A 108 4.65 -1.09 -0.77
CA LEU A 108 4.59 -1.95 0.42
C LEU A 108 5.70 -1.58 1.41
N ASP A 109 6.94 -1.47 0.95
CA ASP A 109 8.10 -1.14 1.78
C ASP A 109 7.97 0.25 2.42
N THR A 110 7.57 1.25 1.62
CA THR A 110 7.27 2.60 2.12
C THR A 110 6.16 2.57 3.18
N GLY A 111 5.09 1.80 2.93
CA GLY A 111 4.01 1.64 3.89
C GLY A 111 4.47 1.05 5.22
N LEU A 112 5.32 0.01 5.18
CA LEU A 112 5.91 -0.59 6.39
C LEU A 112 6.73 0.42 7.18
N GLY A 113 7.58 1.20 6.50
CA GLY A 113 8.34 2.29 7.12
C GLY A 113 7.43 3.32 7.80
N LEU A 114 6.32 3.69 7.15
CA LEU A 114 5.35 4.64 7.71
C LEU A 114 4.57 4.09 8.91
N LEU A 115 4.35 2.78 9.02
CA LEU A 115 3.70 2.20 10.21
C LEU A 115 4.58 2.26 11.46
N SER A 116 5.90 2.33 11.30
CA SER A 116 6.84 2.37 12.43
C SER A 116 6.66 3.63 13.30
N VAL A 117 6.14 4.71 12.73
CA VAL A 117 5.89 5.98 13.43
C VAL A 117 4.45 6.11 13.96
N HIS A 118 3.63 5.06 13.86
CA HIS A 118 2.23 5.12 14.27
C HIS A 118 2.04 5.22 15.78
N GLY A 119 2.89 4.55 16.55
CA GLY A 119 2.86 4.55 18.00
C GLY A 119 4.25 4.31 18.60
N PRO A 120 4.43 4.57 19.90
CA PRO A 120 5.74 4.49 20.56
C PRO A 120 6.34 3.09 20.59
N THR A 121 5.51 2.06 20.39
CA THR A 121 5.86 0.64 20.42
C THR A 121 5.69 -0.03 19.06
N SER A 122 5.39 0.74 18.02
CA SER A 122 5.31 0.23 16.66
C SER A 122 6.68 -0.24 16.18
N LEU A 123 6.69 -1.36 15.44
CA LEU A 123 7.91 -1.94 14.90
C LEU A 123 8.23 -1.37 13.52
N GLU A 124 9.52 -1.29 13.22
CA GLU A 124 10.04 -1.01 11.89
C GLU A 124 10.28 -2.33 11.15
N PHE A 125 9.85 -2.39 9.89
CA PHE A 125 10.06 -3.53 9.01
C PHE A 125 10.51 -3.04 7.65
N SER A 126 11.37 -3.82 6.99
CA SER A 126 11.71 -3.68 5.58
C SER A 126 11.43 -5.00 4.86
N LEU A 127 11.04 -4.92 3.59
CA LEU A 127 10.85 -6.10 2.75
C LEU A 127 12.16 -6.83 2.51
N GLU A 128 13.28 -6.10 2.38
CA GLU A 128 14.59 -6.68 2.15
C GLU A 128 15.06 -7.55 3.32
N GLU A 129 14.88 -7.08 4.56
CA GLU A 129 15.17 -7.87 5.75
C GLU A 129 14.24 -9.07 5.88
N ALA A 130 12.93 -8.85 5.70
CA ALA A 130 11.95 -9.92 5.76
C ALA A 130 12.23 -11.03 4.73
N GLU A 131 12.73 -10.69 3.54
CA GLU A 131 13.16 -11.70 2.56
C GLU A 131 14.33 -12.53 3.04
N ARG A 132 15.35 -11.91 3.66
CA ARG A 132 16.48 -12.65 4.28
C ARG A 132 16.01 -13.57 5.39
N GLU A 133 14.92 -13.23 6.07
CA GLU A 133 14.29 -14.04 7.11
C GLU A 133 13.34 -15.12 6.56
N GLY A 134 13.17 -15.21 5.24
CA GLY A 134 12.38 -16.26 4.59
C GLY A 134 10.93 -15.87 4.26
N TRP A 135 10.56 -14.59 4.33
CA TRP A 135 9.21 -14.12 4.01
C TRP A 135 8.94 -13.90 2.51
N VAL A 136 9.89 -14.20 1.63
CA VAL A 136 9.77 -14.01 0.16
C VAL A 136 8.46 -14.53 -0.41
N GLY A 137 8.00 -15.71 0.03
CA GLY A 137 6.75 -16.29 -0.47
C GLY A 137 5.50 -15.50 -0.07
N LEU A 138 5.47 -14.91 1.12
CA LEU A 138 4.35 -14.07 1.56
C LEU A 138 4.34 -12.74 0.82
N ILE A 139 5.52 -12.13 0.64
CA ILE A 139 5.69 -10.86 -0.07
C ILE A 139 5.26 -11.00 -1.53
N THR A 140 5.76 -12.03 -2.22
CA THR A 140 5.37 -12.30 -3.62
C THR A 140 3.87 -12.49 -3.76
N ARG A 141 3.23 -13.33 -2.93
CA ARG A 141 1.78 -13.51 -2.96
C ARG A 141 1.02 -12.22 -2.70
N THR A 142 1.50 -11.40 -1.77
CA THR A 142 0.88 -10.09 -1.47
C THR A 142 0.89 -9.18 -2.69
N ILE A 143 2.00 -9.12 -3.42
CA ILE A 143 2.12 -8.31 -4.63
C ILE A 143 1.24 -8.88 -5.75
N GLU A 144 1.26 -10.20 -5.94
CA GLU A 144 0.41 -10.87 -6.94
C GLU A 144 -1.08 -10.65 -6.67
N ASP A 145 -1.51 -10.72 -5.40
CA ASP A 145 -2.88 -10.43 -4.98
C ASP A 145 -3.28 -8.98 -5.31
N LEU A 146 -2.38 -8.02 -5.08
CA LEU A 146 -2.61 -6.61 -5.42
C LEU A 146 -2.79 -6.42 -6.92
N MET A 147 -1.89 -7.00 -7.72
CA MET A 147 -1.98 -6.93 -9.19
C MET A 147 -3.27 -7.61 -9.70
N ALA A 148 -3.60 -8.80 -9.19
CA ALA A 148 -4.81 -9.53 -9.56
C ALA A 148 -6.09 -8.75 -9.22
N GLN A 149 -6.14 -8.14 -8.03
CA GLN A 149 -7.25 -7.27 -7.64
C GLN A 149 -7.37 -6.08 -8.60
N GLN A 150 -6.27 -5.42 -8.94
CA GLN A 150 -6.31 -4.28 -9.85
C GLN A 150 -6.79 -4.65 -11.25
N ILE A 151 -6.43 -5.85 -11.75
CA ILE A 151 -6.96 -6.40 -13.01
C ILE A 151 -8.47 -6.64 -12.90
N ALA A 152 -8.93 -7.27 -11.83
CA ALA A 152 -10.35 -7.58 -11.63
C ALA A 152 -11.25 -6.33 -11.60
N HIS A 153 -10.68 -5.17 -11.27
CA HIS A 153 -11.39 -3.89 -11.21
C HIS A 153 -11.07 -2.94 -12.38
N ALA A 154 -10.35 -3.40 -13.41
CA ALA A 154 -9.91 -2.56 -14.54
C ALA A 154 -11.07 -1.88 -15.30
N ASP A 155 -12.26 -2.47 -15.28
CA ASP A 155 -13.46 -1.99 -15.98
C ASP A 155 -14.55 -1.44 -15.03
N ALA A 156 -14.25 -1.33 -13.72
CA ALA A 156 -15.19 -0.74 -12.79
C ALA A 156 -15.28 0.79 -13.01
N PRO A 157 -16.51 1.37 -13.04
CA PRO A 157 -16.68 2.81 -13.18
C PRO A 157 -15.90 3.54 -12.07
N SER A 158 -15.27 4.67 -12.40
CA SER A 158 -14.47 5.43 -11.43
C SER A 158 -15.34 5.84 -10.25
N LEU A 159 -15.04 5.31 -9.07
CA LEU A 159 -15.41 5.95 -7.83
C LEU A 159 -14.63 7.27 -7.80
N GLN A 160 -15.31 8.36 -8.15
CA GLN A 160 -14.80 9.70 -7.94
C GLN A 160 -14.66 9.88 -6.43
N TYR A 161 -13.44 9.74 -5.92
CA TYR A 161 -13.13 10.26 -4.60
C TYR A 161 -13.10 11.78 -4.73
N PRO A 162 -13.77 12.54 -3.83
CA PRO A 162 -13.76 13.99 -3.91
C PRO A 162 -12.33 14.48 -3.85
N SER A 163 -11.88 15.16 -4.91
CA SER A 163 -10.68 15.97 -4.88
C SER A 163 -10.93 17.09 -3.89
N GLU A 164 -10.16 17.15 -2.81
CA GLU A 164 -10.16 18.33 -1.94
C GLU A 164 -9.62 19.53 -2.71
N THR A 165 -10.54 20.25 -3.35
CA THR A 165 -10.36 21.65 -3.74
C THR A 165 -11.65 22.38 -3.38
N SER A 166 -11.75 22.90 -2.16
CA SER A 166 -12.44 24.18 -1.92
C SER A 166 -12.12 24.73 -0.52
N GLU A 167 -11.45 25.86 -0.53
CA GLU A 167 -11.65 26.99 0.38
C GLU A 167 -11.28 26.84 1.87
N PHE A 168 -10.00 27.05 2.17
CA PHE A 168 -9.64 27.98 3.25
C PHE A 168 -9.52 29.38 2.64
N THR A 169 -10.64 30.10 2.62
CA THR A 169 -10.62 31.56 2.50
C THR A 169 -11.77 32.14 3.31
N LYS A 170 -11.51 32.41 4.59
CA LYS A 170 -11.77 33.68 5.29
C LYS A 170 -11.47 33.52 6.78
#